data_AF-A0A3D0IZ29-F1
#
_entry.id   AF-A0A3D0IZ29-F1
#
_cell.length_a   1.000
_cell.length_b   1.000
_cell.length_c   1.000
_cell.angle_alpha   90.00
_cell.angle_beta   90.00
_cell.angle_gamma   90.00
#
_symmetry.space_group_name_H-M   'P 1'
#
loop_
_entity.id
_entity.type
_entity.pdbx_description
1 polymer ?
#
loop_
_entity_poly.entity_id
_entity_poly.type
_entity_poly.pdbx_seq_one_letter_code
_entity_poly.pdbx_strand_id
1 'polypeptide(L)'
;QSVFQIEKIRQLPPEVFYPRPQVDSVVLRLNRHHETPTNLEPFYAFVKKGFSQRRKKLKSLLPVNLDRRAEELNPTEWRTLYESTRREI
;
A
#
# COMPACT_ATOMS: atom_id res chain seq x y z
N GLN A 1 -2.15 -2.36 -4.00
CA GLN A 1 -2.51 -3.80 -4.04
C GLN A 1 -3.88 -4.08 -3.41
N SER A 2 -4.54 -3.11 -2.77
CA SER A 2 -5.87 -3.36 -2.19
C SER A 2 -7.00 -3.48 -3.22
N VAL A 3 -6.89 -2.79 -4.36
CA VAL A 3 -7.91 -2.74 -5.41
C VAL A 3 -7.52 -3.46 -6.71
N PHE A 4 -6.23 -3.73 -6.88
CA PHE A 4 -5.69 -4.39 -8.07
C PHE A 4 -4.72 -5.49 -7.66
N GLN A 5 -4.79 -6.61 -8.37
CA GLN A 5 -3.66 -7.52 -8.54
C GLN A 5 -2.65 -6.85 -9.47
N ILE A 6 -1.40 -6.76 -9.02
CA ILE A 6 -0.33 -6.03 -9.71
C ILE A 6 0.73 -7.03 -10.16
N GLU A 7 1.13 -6.95 -11.42
CA GLU A 7 2.15 -7.80 -11.98
C GLU A 7 3.20 -6.97 -12.73
N LYS A 8 4.48 -7.25 -12.45
CA LYS A 8 5.61 -6.66 -13.17
C LYS A 8 5.81 -7.42 -14.48
N ILE A 9 5.54 -6.77 -15.61
CA ILE A 9 5.66 -7.39 -16.93
C ILE A 9 7.11 -7.32 -17.41
N ARG A 10 7.72 -6.13 -17.39
CA ARG A 10 9.14 -5.93 -17.75
C ARG A 10 9.70 -4.61 -17.26
N GLN A 11 11.02 -4.55 -17.14
CA GLN A 11 11.78 -3.33 -16.93
C GLN A 11 12.23 -2.77 -18.29
N LEU A 12 12.24 -1.45 -18.41
CA LEU A 12 12.61 -0.70 -19.60
C LEU A 12 13.77 0.22 -19.23
N PRO A 13 14.94 0.08 -19.88
CA PRO A 13 16.06 0.96 -19.62
C PRO A 13 15.84 2.31 -20.35
N PRO A 14 16.50 3.41 -19.94
CA PRO A 14 16.19 4.75 -20.43
C PRO A 14 16.47 4.96 -21.92
N GLU A 15 17.32 4.15 -22.55
CA GLU A 15 17.74 4.27 -23.96
C GLU A 15 16.60 4.05 -24.95
N VAL A 16 15.49 3.42 -24.52
CA VAL A 16 14.34 3.17 -25.39
C VAL A 16 13.37 4.36 -25.47
N PHE A 17 13.67 5.47 -24.80
CA PHE A 17 12.83 6.67 -24.75
C PHE A 17 13.53 7.90 -25.35
N TYR A 18 12.75 8.81 -25.91
CA TYR A 18 13.24 10.11 -26.38
C TYR A 18 12.32 11.25 -25.88
N PRO A 19 12.86 12.29 -25.20
CA PRO A 19 14.24 12.40 -24.73
C PRO A 19 14.57 11.33 -23.66
N ARG A 20 15.87 10.99 -23.52
CA ARG A 20 16.34 9.97 -22.57
C ARG A 20 16.10 10.42 -21.12
N PRO A 21 15.34 9.66 -20.29
CA PRO A 21 15.16 9.97 -18.87
C PRO A 21 16.38 9.57 -18.03
N GLN A 22 16.46 10.07 -16.80
CA GLN A 22 17.54 9.75 -15.83
C GLN A 22 17.25 8.50 -14.98
N VAL A 23 16.13 7.83 -15.22
CA VAL A 23 15.63 6.72 -14.40
C VAL A 23 15.13 5.57 -15.28
N ASP A 24 15.16 4.36 -14.73
CA ASP A 24 14.53 3.20 -15.34
C ASP A 24 13.00 3.30 -15.30
N SER A 25 12.35 2.64 -16.25
CA SER A 25 10.90 2.47 -16.30
C SER A 25 10.49 1.02 -16.08
N VAL A 26 9.25 0.77 -15.66
CA VAL A 26 8.67 -0.57 -15.51
C VAL A 26 7.25 -0.57 -16.09
N VAL A 27 6.94 -1.62 -16.86
CA VAL A 27 5.58 -1.91 -17.32
C VAL A 27 4.88 -2.78 -16.27
N LEU A 28 3.76 -2.28 -15.74
CA LEU A 28 2.92 -3.00 -14.80
C LEU A 28 1.57 -3.35 -15.45
N ARG A 29 1.09 -4.57 -15.19
CA ARG A 29 -0.30 -4.95 -15.46
C ARG A 29 -1.11 -4.83 -14.17
N LEU A 30 -2.26 -4.18 -14.26
CA LEU A 30 -3.19 -3.99 -13.15
C LEU A 30 -4.51 -4.69 -13.49
N ASN A 31 -4.81 -5.76 -12.78
CA ASN A 31 -6.11 -6.45 -12.89
C ASN A 31 -6.96 -6.06 -11.68
N ARG A 32 -8.10 -5.39 -11.92
CA ARG A 32 -8.98 -4.94 -10.84
C ARG A 32 -9.60 -6.16 -10.15
N HIS A 33 -9.62 -6.16 -8.82
CA HIS A 33 -10.34 -7.19 -8.08
C HIS A 33 -11.85 -7.08 -8.33
N HIS A 34 -12.55 -8.21 -8.35
CA HIS A 34 -14.00 -8.25 -8.52
C HIS A 34 -14.72 -7.55 -7.36
N GLU A 35 -14.21 -7.73 -6.14
CA GLU A 35 -14.74 -7.10 -4.93
C GLU A 35 -13.79 -5.99 -4.48
N THR A 36 -14.24 -4.74 -4.64
CA THR A 36 -13.53 -3.56 -4.12
C THR A 36 -14.43 -2.81 -3.14
N PRO A 37 -13.95 -2.44 -1.93
CA PRO A 37 -14.73 -1.65 -0.99
C PRO A 37 -15.19 -0.33 -1.62
N THR A 38 -16.43 0.06 -1.39
CA THR A 38 -17.04 1.26 -1.98
C THR A 38 -16.45 2.57 -1.45
N ASN A 39 -15.96 2.58 -0.20
CA ASN A 39 -15.33 3.75 0.40
C ASN A 39 -13.95 3.41 0.99
N LEU A 40 -12.90 3.86 0.31
CA LEU A 40 -11.50 3.61 0.67
C LEU A 40 -10.83 4.78 1.38
N GLU A 41 -11.44 5.96 1.40
CA GLU A 41 -10.81 7.17 1.98
C GLU A 41 -10.41 6.98 3.45
N PRO A 42 -11.28 6.43 4.33
CA PRO A 42 -10.88 6.21 5.72
C PRO A 42 -9.77 5.17 5.87
N PHE A 43 -9.73 4.16 4.98
CA PHE A 43 -8.65 3.17 4.95
C PHE A 43 -7.33 3.82 4.50
N TYR A 44 -7.36 4.67 3.47
CA TYR A 44 -6.18 5.40 3.00
C TYR A 44 -5.65 6.37 4.07
N ALA A 45 -6.54 7.08 4.77
CA ALA A 45 -6.15 7.92 5.89
C ALA A 45 -5.49 7.12 7.03
N PHE A 46 -6.00 5.93 7.33
CA PHE A 46 -5.42 5.02 8.33
C PHE A 46 -4.02 4.54 7.92
N VAL A 47 -3.85 4.04 6.69
CA VAL A 47 -2.55 3.62 6.16
C VAL A 47 -1.57 4.81 6.15
N LYS A 48 -2.00 5.98 5.69
CA LYS A 48 -1.19 7.20 5.69
C LYS A 48 -0.68 7.56 7.09
N LYS A 49 -1.54 7.47 8.11
CA LYS A 49 -1.15 7.71 9.51
C LYS A 49 -0.12 6.68 9.97
N GLY A 50 -0.28 5.40 9.62
CA GLY A 50 0.68 4.35 9.92
C GLY A 50 2.07 4.58 9.30
N PHE A 51 2.12 5.08 8.07
CA PHE A 51 3.38 5.39 7.37
C PHE A 51 3.97 6.77 7.70
N SER A 52 3.29 7.60 8.49
CA SER A 52 3.75 8.96 8.84
C SER A 52 5.13 8.98 9.51
N GLN A 53 5.46 7.93 10.27
CA GLN A 53 6.77 7.73 10.89
C GLN A 53 7.20 6.28 10.69
N ARG A 54 7.56 5.93 9.45
CA ARG A 54 7.87 4.58 8.95
C ARG A 54 8.68 3.69 9.91
N ARG A 55 9.63 4.24 10.67
CA ARG A 55 10.51 3.49 11.61
C ARG A 55 9.93 3.28 13.02
N LYS A 56 8.81 3.92 13.38
CA LYS A 56 8.13 3.72 14.67
C LYS A 56 7.17 2.53 14.62
N LYS A 57 6.94 1.94 15.79
CA LYS A 57 5.97 0.85 16.00
C LYS A 57 4.55 1.38 15.80
N LEU A 58 3.66 0.57 15.21
CA LEU A 58 2.29 0.96 14.85
C LEU A 58 1.45 1.32 16.08
N LYS A 59 1.66 0.64 17.22
CA LYS A 59 1.04 1.03 18.51
C LYS A 59 1.35 2.45 18.98
N SER A 60 2.43 3.06 18.47
CA SER A 60 2.78 4.46 18.77
C SER A 60 2.17 5.47 17.80
N LEU A 61 1.54 5.00 16.72
CA LEU A 61 1.00 5.84 15.63
C LEU A 61 -0.50 5.67 15.44
N LEU A 62 -1.03 4.49 15.76
CA LEU A 62 -2.42 4.08 15.55
C LEU A 62 -2.98 3.53 16.87
N PRO A 63 -4.31 3.60 17.09
CA PRO A 63 -4.97 3.03 18.26
C PRO A 63 -5.07 1.50 18.12
N VAL A 64 -3.92 0.83 18.03
CA VAL A 64 -3.81 -0.62 17.83
C VAL A 64 -2.76 -1.17 18.76
N ASN A 65 -2.95 -2.38 19.28
CA ASN A 65 -1.93 -3.06 20.08
C ASN A 65 -1.04 -3.94 19.18
N LEU A 66 -0.30 -3.31 18.26
CA LEU A 66 0.57 -4.02 17.32
C LEU A 66 2.01 -3.52 17.41
N ASP A 67 2.91 -4.43 17.82
CA ASP A 67 4.34 -4.16 17.96
C ASP A 67 5.14 -4.47 16.68
N ARG A 68 4.67 -3.90 15.56
CA ARG A 68 5.32 -3.98 14.23
C ARG A 68 5.44 -2.60 13.61
N ARG A 69 6.33 -2.42 12.65
CA ARG A 69 6.45 -1.20 11.84
C ARG A 69 5.53 -1.25 10.62
N ALA A 70 5.24 -0.09 10.04
CA ALA A 70 4.35 0.01 8.88
C ALA A 70 4.83 -0.81 7.67
N GLU A 71 6.14 -0.83 7.42
CA GLU A 71 6.77 -1.57 6.31
C GLU A 71 6.79 -3.09 6.48
N GLU A 72 6.52 -3.57 7.69
CA GLU A 72 6.51 -5.00 7.98
C GLU A 72 5.16 -5.64 7.61
N LEU A 73 4.10 -4.84 7.44
CA LEU A 73 2.77 -5.31 7.10
C LEU A 73 2.57 -5.37 5.57
N ASN A 74 2.05 -6.49 5.09
CA ASN A 74 1.56 -6.62 3.72
C ASN A 74 0.15 -6.00 3.56
N PRO A 75 -0.33 -5.77 2.33
CA PRO A 75 -1.62 -5.09 2.11
C PRO A 75 -2.86 -5.84 2.63
N THR A 76 -2.80 -7.16 2.77
CA THR A 76 -3.88 -7.94 3.39
C THR A 76 -3.89 -7.72 4.90
N GLU A 77 -2.73 -7.75 5.55
CA GLU A 77 -2.60 -7.46 6.99
C GLU A 77 -3.07 -6.03 7.31
N TRP A 78 -2.77 -5.05 6.45
CA TRP A 78 -3.28 -3.69 6.59
C TRP A 78 -4.80 -3.61 6.56
N ARG A 79 -5.45 -4.39 5.68
CA ARG A 79 -6.91 -4.46 5.62
C ARG A 79 -7.50 -5.09 6.87
N THR A 80 -6.99 -6.25 7.28
CA THR A 80 -7.44 -6.94 8.49
C THR A 80 -7.31 -6.05 9.72
N LEU A 81 -6.17 -5.36 9.87
CA LEU A 81 -5.94 -4.43 10.97
C LEU A 81 -6.94 -3.27 10.98
N TYR A 82 -7.21 -2.68 9.81
CA TYR A 82 -8.18 -1.59 9.69
C TYR A 82 -9.61 -2.05 10.00
N GLU A 83 -9.99 -3.24 9.54
CA GLU A 83 -11.31 -3.83 9.81
C GLU A 83 -11.50 -4.19 11.29
N SER A 84 -10.46 -4.69 11.97
CA SER A 84 -10.54 -4.98 13.41
C SER A 84 -10.68 -3.70 14.24
N THR A 85 -9.93 -2.64 13.91
CA THR A 85 -10.07 -1.34 14.60
C THR A 85 -11.45 -0.71 14.40
N ARG A 86 -12.10 -0.94 13.26
CA ARG A 86 -13.48 -0.47 13.02
C ARG A 86 -14.56 -1.23 13.78
N ARG A 87 -14.28 -2.44 14.25
CA ARG A 87 -15.25 -3.26 15.01
C ARG A 87 -15.19 -3.01 16.52
N GLU A 88 -14.08 -2.44 17.00
CA GLU A 88 -13.85 -2.12 18.41
C GLU A 88 -14.34 -0.72 18.82
N ILE A 89 -14.84 0.07 17.85
CA ILE A 89 -15.45 1.40 18.03
C ILE A 89 -16.94 1.29 17.76
#